data_AF-A0AAU3I1U6-F1
#
_entry.id   AF-A0AAU3I1U6-F1
#
_cell.length_a   1.000
_cell.length_b   1.000
_cell.length_c   1.000
_cell.angle_alpha   90.00
_cell.angle_beta   90.00
_cell.angle_gamma   90.00
#
_symmetry.space_group_name_H-M   'P 1'
#
loop_
_entity.id
_entity.type
_entity.pdbx_description
1 polymer ?
#
loop_
_entity_poly.entity_id
_entity_poly.type
_entity_poly.pdbx_seq_one_letter_code
_entity_poly.pdbx_strand_id
1 'polypeptide(L)'
;MRTNTINAARTAAVAVGAILATGCGAGAEPADPVAATAPASSSSSASVPFGQKAVRTDLQAAVAAAGLTGGKVVAGLGVPQQPQTRTDTEKGRKAAVLATRLTPCVVSYRSPDAADPADTPAGTRRQLKVMLSGLAARGWKESTPPQEAPVGDNGTYFMASYAKKGWHLYARHVAAPVIDQMTVMATEEACFGRLTDEERALIED
;
A
#
# COMPACT_ATOMS: atom_id res chain seq x y z
N MET A 1 -12.26 -18.59 43.81
CA MET A 1 -11.33 -18.25 44.91
C MET A 1 -10.22 -19.29 44.97
N ARG A 2 -9.04 -18.94 44.48
CA ARG A 2 -7.74 -19.41 45.00
C ARG A 2 -6.68 -18.51 44.38
N THR A 3 -6.24 -17.57 45.20
CA THR A 3 -5.10 -16.68 45.04
C THR A 3 -3.80 -17.47 45.00
N ASN A 4 -2.84 -17.05 44.18
CA ASN A 4 -1.43 -17.25 44.51
C ASN A 4 -0.59 -16.05 44.04
N THR A 5 0.39 -15.76 44.87
CA THR A 5 0.99 -14.45 45.09
C THR A 5 2.40 -14.34 44.46
N ILE A 6 2.73 -13.09 44.19
CA ILE A 6 3.94 -12.41 43.68
C ILE A 6 5.30 -12.86 44.27
N ASN A 7 6.36 -12.76 43.45
CA ASN A 7 7.71 -12.21 43.73
C ASN A 7 8.42 -12.00 42.36
N ALA A 8 8.81 -10.82 41.85
CA ALA A 8 9.61 -9.67 42.32
C ALA A 8 11.14 -9.88 42.35
N ALA A 9 11.86 -9.34 41.34
CA ALA A 9 13.19 -8.70 41.40
C ALA A 9 13.60 -8.30 39.95
N ARG A 10 13.51 -7.03 39.52
CA ARG A 10 14.49 -5.92 39.62
C ARG A 10 15.90 -6.23 39.07
N THR A 11 16.26 -5.55 37.99
CA THR A 11 17.49 -4.73 37.92
C THR A 11 17.32 -3.61 36.88
N ALA A 12 17.65 -2.39 37.31
CA ALA A 12 17.70 -1.18 36.52
C ALA A 12 19.14 -0.90 36.09
N ALA A 13 19.33 -0.19 34.98
CA ALA A 13 20.53 0.60 34.74
C ALA A 13 20.13 1.90 34.03
N VAL A 14 20.19 3.00 34.79
CA VAL A 14 20.15 4.39 34.32
C VAL A 14 21.61 4.81 34.13
N ALA A 15 21.94 5.43 32.99
CA ALA A 15 23.18 6.18 32.84
C ALA A 15 22.85 7.63 32.49
N VAL A 16 23.06 8.50 33.46
CA VAL A 16 23.11 9.96 33.36
C VAL A 16 24.55 10.34 32.99
N GLY A 17 24.72 11.22 32.00
CA GLY A 17 26.00 11.86 31.69
C GLY A 17 25.78 13.32 31.34
N ALA A 18 26.29 14.21 32.19
CA ALA A 18 26.04 15.63 32.23
C ALA A 18 27.34 16.44 31.97
N ILE A 19 27.25 17.41 31.05
CA ILE A 19 27.81 18.78 31.01
C ILE A 19 29.35 19.03 31.07
N LEU A 20 29.84 19.88 30.15
CA LEU A 20 30.61 21.15 30.35
C LEU A 20 31.76 21.31 29.37
N ALA A 21 31.63 22.29 28.46
CA ALA A 21 32.78 22.96 27.86
C ALA A 21 32.62 24.47 28.11
N THR A 22 33.24 24.93 29.19
CA THR A 22 33.53 26.34 29.47
C THR A 22 34.92 26.66 28.92
N GLY A 23 35.00 27.54 27.93
CA GLY A 23 36.26 28.11 27.45
C GLY A 23 36.13 29.63 27.40
N CYS A 24 36.72 30.30 28.39
CA CYS A 24 36.81 31.74 28.55
C CYS A 24 38.12 32.23 27.91
N GLY A 25 38.07 33.30 27.12
CA GLY A 25 39.25 33.95 26.54
C GLY A 25 38.86 35.30 25.95
N ALA A 26 39.10 36.36 26.71
CA ALA A 26 38.75 37.75 26.41
C ALA A 26 39.76 38.43 25.47
N GLY A 27 39.26 39.31 24.60
CA GLY A 27 40.02 40.31 23.85
C GLY A 27 39.05 41.34 23.26
N ALA A 28 39.15 42.59 23.71
CA ALA A 28 38.25 43.70 23.40
C ALA A 28 38.64 44.47 22.12
N GLU A 29 37.68 44.86 21.28
CA GLU A 29 37.29 46.25 20.95
C GLU A 29 36.26 46.31 19.80
N PRO A 30 35.49 47.42 19.64
CA PRO A 30 34.17 47.44 18.99
C PRO A 30 34.18 47.91 17.52
N ALA A 31 33.29 47.34 16.71
CA ALA A 31 32.74 47.98 15.51
C ALA A 31 31.41 47.30 15.10
N ASP A 32 30.30 48.01 15.29
CA ASP A 32 29.05 47.82 14.53
C ASP A 32 29.21 48.43 13.11
N PRO A 33 28.35 48.15 12.11
CA PRO A 33 27.27 47.16 12.04
C PRO A 33 27.29 46.33 10.74
N VAL A 34 27.12 45.01 10.82
CA VAL A 34 26.49 44.28 9.70
C VAL A 34 25.51 43.30 10.30
N ALA A 35 24.23 43.67 10.27
CA ALA A 35 23.14 42.73 10.44
C ALA A 35 23.19 41.72 9.28
N ALA A 36 24.01 40.69 9.44
CA ALA A 36 23.96 39.50 8.62
C ALA A 36 22.69 38.76 9.01
N THR A 37 21.61 39.07 8.29
CA THR A 37 20.38 38.28 8.27
C THR A 37 20.79 36.86 7.90
N ALA A 38 20.95 35.99 8.90
CA ALA A 38 21.07 34.57 8.66
C ALA A 38 19.83 34.15 7.87
N PRO A 39 19.96 33.52 6.69
CA PRO A 39 18.81 32.95 6.05
C PRO A 39 18.27 31.90 7.03
N ALA A 40 17.05 32.13 7.52
CA ALA A 40 16.29 31.09 8.16
C ALA A 40 16.20 29.95 7.14
N SER A 41 17.05 28.94 7.32
CA SER A 41 16.90 27.65 6.66
C SER A 41 15.61 27.05 7.19
N SER A 42 14.50 27.53 6.62
CA SER A 42 13.22 26.87 6.65
C SER A 42 13.35 25.66 5.74
N SER A 43 14.18 24.71 6.14
CA SER A 43 14.05 23.32 5.71
C SER A 43 12.78 22.78 6.39
N SER A 44 11.63 23.34 6.00
CA SER A 44 10.44 22.52 5.89
C SER A 44 10.81 21.47 4.86
N SER A 45 11.35 20.37 5.35
CA SER A 45 11.30 19.08 4.70
C SER A 45 9.82 18.77 4.57
N ALA A 46 9.16 19.41 3.60
CA ALA A 46 7.81 19.13 3.21
C ALA A 46 7.87 17.67 2.76
N SER A 47 7.49 16.79 3.69
CA SER A 47 7.35 15.36 3.46
C SER A 47 6.61 15.23 2.14
N VAL A 48 7.29 14.75 1.09
CA VAL A 48 6.65 14.47 -0.19
C VAL A 48 5.41 13.62 0.12
N PRO A 49 4.20 14.04 -0.29
CA PRO A 49 2.99 13.32 0.04
C PRO A 49 3.11 11.88 -0.47
N PHE A 50 2.62 10.93 0.32
CA PHE A 50 2.59 9.53 -0.08
C PHE A 50 1.65 9.39 -1.27
N GLY A 51 2.23 9.27 -2.47
CA GLY A 51 1.49 9.24 -3.73
C GLY A 51 1.74 7.96 -4.52
N GLN A 52 1.20 7.92 -5.74
CA GLN A 52 1.20 6.75 -6.62
C GLN A 52 2.57 6.08 -6.77
N LYS A 53 3.64 6.87 -6.90
CA LYS A 53 5.01 6.33 -7.02
C LYS A 53 5.41 5.50 -5.80
N ALA A 54 5.10 5.97 -4.60
CA ALA A 54 5.42 5.27 -3.35
C ALA A 54 4.60 3.99 -3.21
N VAL A 55 3.31 4.04 -3.56
CA VAL A 55 2.43 2.86 -3.61
C VAL A 55 2.95 1.82 -4.59
N ARG A 56 3.35 2.25 -5.81
CA ARG A 56 3.94 1.37 -6.81
C ARG A 56 5.22 0.72 -6.31
N THR A 57 6.10 1.47 -5.66
CA THR A 57 7.33 0.92 -5.06
C THR A 57 7.02 -0.11 -3.97
N ASP A 58 6.07 0.18 -3.08
CA ASP A 58 5.68 -0.77 -2.03
C ASP A 58 5.10 -2.06 -2.62
N LEU A 59 4.20 -1.94 -3.61
CA LEU A 59 3.58 -3.10 -4.24
C LEU A 59 4.59 -3.91 -5.07
N GLN A 60 5.49 -3.26 -5.81
CA GLN A 60 6.56 -3.94 -6.56
C GLN A 60 7.46 -4.74 -5.62
N ALA A 61 7.84 -4.17 -4.48
CA ALA A 61 8.67 -4.86 -3.52
C ALA A 61 7.94 -6.03 -2.84
N ALA A 62 6.64 -5.89 -2.57
CA ALA A 62 5.82 -6.97 -2.02
C ALA A 62 5.63 -8.12 -3.04
N VAL A 63 5.43 -7.79 -4.32
CA VAL A 63 5.36 -8.76 -5.43
C VAL A 63 6.68 -9.52 -5.55
N ALA A 64 7.81 -8.82 -5.53
CA ALA A 64 9.14 -9.43 -5.59
C ALA A 64 9.40 -10.35 -4.39
N ALA A 65 9.05 -9.92 -3.17
CA ALA A 65 9.21 -10.72 -1.96
C ALA A 65 8.34 -11.99 -1.95
N ALA A 66 7.19 -11.95 -2.62
CA ALA A 66 6.31 -13.10 -2.79
C ALA A 66 6.77 -14.08 -3.89
N GLY A 67 7.87 -13.77 -4.61
CA GLY A 67 8.37 -14.61 -5.70
C GLY A 67 7.43 -14.64 -6.92
N LEU A 68 6.55 -13.64 -7.05
CA LEU A 68 5.56 -13.58 -8.11
C LEU A 68 6.20 -13.14 -9.42
N THR A 69 6.27 -14.06 -10.38
CA THR A 69 6.79 -13.83 -11.73
C THR A 69 5.64 -13.63 -12.73
N GLY A 70 5.92 -13.04 -13.89
CA GLY A 70 4.95 -12.86 -14.98
C GLY A 70 3.94 -11.71 -14.82
N GLY A 71 3.52 -11.39 -13.60
CA GLY A 71 2.67 -10.22 -13.32
C GLY A 71 3.45 -8.90 -13.28
N LYS A 72 2.82 -7.78 -13.67
CA LYS A 72 3.41 -6.44 -13.57
C LYS A 72 2.58 -5.53 -12.69
N VAL A 73 3.26 -4.75 -11.86
CA VAL A 73 2.65 -3.63 -11.17
C VAL A 73 2.54 -2.46 -12.15
N VAL A 74 1.31 -2.02 -12.43
CA VAL A 74 1.01 -0.96 -13.39
C VAL A 74 0.27 0.19 -12.71
N ALA A 75 0.35 1.38 -13.31
CA ALA A 75 -0.56 2.47 -12.99
C ALA A 75 -1.90 2.24 -13.69
N GLY A 76 -3.00 2.64 -13.05
CA GLY A 76 -4.35 2.42 -13.58
C GLY A 76 -4.97 1.07 -13.18
N LEU A 77 -6.22 0.86 -13.61
CA LEU A 77 -7.05 -0.31 -13.30
C LEU A 77 -6.55 -1.62 -13.94
N GLY A 78 -5.47 -1.57 -14.72
CA GLY A 78 -4.97 -2.70 -15.51
C GLY A 78 -5.84 -2.97 -16.75
N VAL A 79 -5.52 -4.03 -17.49
CA VAL A 79 -6.31 -4.43 -18.66
C VAL A 79 -7.56 -5.19 -18.17
N PRO A 80 -8.79 -4.82 -18.63
CA PRO A 80 -9.99 -5.58 -18.34
C PRO A 80 -9.88 -7.02 -18.87
N GLN A 81 -10.44 -7.98 -18.14
CA GLN A 81 -10.40 -9.40 -18.52
C GLN A 81 -11.52 -9.82 -19.50
N GLN A 82 -12.31 -8.86 -20.00
CA GLN A 82 -13.43 -9.13 -20.91
C GLN A 82 -13.27 -8.34 -22.22
N PRO A 83 -13.79 -8.87 -23.34
CA PRO A 83 -13.34 -8.54 -24.67
C PRO A 83 -13.64 -7.09 -25.04
N GLN A 84 -13.02 -6.65 -26.13
CA GLN A 84 -13.26 -5.36 -26.79
C GLN A 84 -14.76 -5.05 -27.06
N THR A 85 -15.63 -6.04 -26.92
CA THR A 85 -17.10 -5.91 -26.87
C THR A 85 -17.62 -4.94 -25.80
N ARG A 86 -16.94 -4.75 -24.65
CA ARG A 86 -17.39 -3.71 -23.70
C ARG A 86 -17.16 -2.32 -24.28
N THR A 87 -16.00 -2.05 -24.89
CA THR A 87 -15.69 -0.72 -25.47
C THR A 87 -16.56 -0.35 -26.67
N ASP A 88 -17.22 -1.32 -27.31
CA ASP A 88 -18.17 -1.03 -28.38
C ASP A 88 -19.51 -0.49 -27.86
N THR A 89 -19.81 -0.73 -26.58
CA THR A 89 -21.00 -0.18 -25.93
C THR A 89 -20.74 1.23 -25.40
N GLU A 90 -21.80 2.05 -25.29
CA GLU A 90 -21.70 3.35 -24.62
C GLU A 90 -21.18 3.22 -23.17
N LYS A 91 -21.64 2.20 -22.45
CA LYS A 91 -21.20 1.90 -21.08
C LYS A 91 -19.69 1.66 -21.02
N GLY A 92 -19.15 0.81 -21.90
CA GLY A 92 -17.71 0.53 -21.87
C GLY A 92 -16.86 1.67 -22.42
N ARG A 93 -17.36 2.53 -23.32
CA ARG A 93 -16.68 3.79 -23.66
C ARG A 93 -16.58 4.71 -22.46
N LYS A 94 -17.67 4.89 -21.70
CA LYS A 94 -17.67 5.68 -20.46
C LYS A 94 -16.70 5.09 -19.43
N ALA A 95 -16.71 3.77 -19.25
CA ALA A 95 -15.78 3.08 -18.35
C ALA A 95 -14.31 3.25 -18.77
N ALA A 96 -13.99 3.19 -20.07
CA ALA A 96 -12.62 3.40 -20.57
C ALA A 96 -12.12 4.84 -20.37
N VAL A 97 -12.99 5.82 -20.60
CA VAL A 97 -12.69 7.24 -20.31
C VAL A 97 -12.43 7.43 -18.82
N LEU A 98 -13.28 6.86 -17.97
CA LEU A 98 -13.12 6.91 -16.52
C LEU A 98 -11.83 6.22 -16.06
N ALA A 99 -11.54 5.02 -16.57
CA ALA A 99 -10.31 4.28 -16.27
C ALA A 99 -9.06 5.11 -16.63
N THR A 100 -9.08 5.78 -17.78
CA THR A 100 -8.00 6.68 -18.20
C THR A 100 -7.85 7.84 -17.22
N ARG A 101 -8.95 8.49 -16.84
CA ARG A 101 -8.97 9.60 -15.86
C ARG A 101 -8.46 9.17 -14.48
N LEU A 102 -8.71 7.93 -14.07
CA LEU A 102 -8.28 7.36 -12.79
C LEU A 102 -6.85 6.82 -12.80
N THR A 103 -6.18 6.74 -13.95
CA THR A 103 -4.79 6.26 -14.07
C THR A 103 -3.83 6.82 -13.01
N PRO A 104 -3.78 8.14 -12.70
CA PRO A 104 -2.85 8.66 -11.68
C PRO A 104 -3.21 8.25 -10.24
N CYS A 105 -4.45 7.81 -10.01
CA CYS A 105 -5.00 7.50 -8.68
C CYS A 105 -5.03 6.00 -8.37
N VAL A 106 -4.54 5.17 -9.28
CA VAL A 106 -4.61 3.71 -9.16
C VAL A 106 -3.24 3.09 -9.40
N VAL A 107 -2.92 2.08 -8.61
CA VAL A 107 -1.84 1.14 -8.86
C VAL A 107 -2.40 -0.26 -8.74
N SER A 108 -2.18 -1.11 -9.72
CA SER A 108 -2.69 -2.48 -9.71
C SER A 108 -1.60 -3.50 -10.01
N TYR A 109 -1.80 -4.71 -9.51
CA TYR A 109 -1.08 -5.92 -9.83
C TYR A 109 -2.11 -7.01 -10.15
N ARG A 110 -1.80 -7.81 -11.16
CA ARG A 110 -2.58 -8.99 -11.54
C ARG A 110 -1.63 -10.14 -11.79
N SER A 111 -1.94 -11.33 -11.28
CA SER A 111 -1.25 -12.55 -11.68
C SER A 111 -1.53 -12.84 -13.17
N PRO A 112 -0.58 -13.44 -13.91
CA PRO A 112 -0.84 -13.86 -15.29
C PRO A 112 -1.99 -14.87 -15.37
N ASP A 113 -2.70 -14.91 -16.51
CA ASP A 113 -3.84 -15.81 -16.73
C ASP A 113 -3.42 -17.28 -16.93
N ALA A 114 -2.14 -17.53 -17.24
CA ALA A 114 -1.52 -18.85 -17.20
C ALA A 114 -0.70 -18.94 -15.91
N ALA A 115 -1.28 -19.59 -14.89
CA ALA A 115 -0.49 -20.11 -13.80
C ALA A 115 0.55 -21.08 -14.38
N ASP A 116 1.77 -21.08 -13.85
CA ASP A 116 2.69 -22.18 -14.13
C ASP A 116 1.93 -23.49 -13.81
N PRO A 117 1.97 -24.55 -14.61
CA PRO A 117 1.32 -25.82 -14.24
C PRO A 117 1.79 -26.36 -12.87
N ALA A 118 2.92 -25.88 -12.33
CA ALA A 118 3.36 -26.13 -10.96
C ALA A 118 2.66 -25.26 -9.89
N ASP A 119 2.06 -24.13 -10.27
CA ASP A 119 1.30 -23.27 -9.38
C ASP A 119 -0.06 -23.92 -9.07
N THR A 120 -0.24 -24.23 -7.78
CA THR A 120 -1.52 -24.71 -7.25
C THR A 120 -2.28 -23.54 -6.64
N PRO A 121 -3.62 -23.59 -6.54
CA PRO A 121 -4.39 -22.57 -5.82
C PRO A 121 -3.87 -22.32 -4.39
N ALA A 122 -3.41 -23.37 -3.71
CA ALA A 122 -2.77 -23.26 -2.40
C ALA A 122 -1.41 -22.55 -2.46
N GLY A 123 -0.63 -22.75 -3.53
CA GLY A 123 0.59 -22.03 -3.83
C GLY A 123 0.34 -20.53 -4.05
N THR A 124 -0.59 -20.19 -4.94
CA THR A 124 -1.03 -18.82 -5.21
C THR A 124 -1.52 -18.12 -3.93
N ARG A 125 -2.30 -18.85 -3.12
CA ARG A 125 -2.76 -18.36 -1.81
C ARG A 125 -1.61 -18.08 -0.84
N ARG A 126 -0.59 -18.93 -0.81
CA ARG A 126 0.62 -18.71 0.02
C ARG A 126 1.39 -17.48 -0.45
N GLN A 127 1.59 -17.32 -1.76
CA GLN A 127 2.25 -16.13 -2.31
C GLN A 127 1.46 -14.85 -2.00
N LEU A 128 0.13 -14.88 -2.08
CA LEU A 128 -0.71 -13.75 -1.65
C LEU A 128 -0.45 -13.38 -0.18
N LYS A 129 -0.41 -14.38 0.72
CA LYS A 129 -0.12 -14.12 2.14
C LYS A 129 1.26 -13.48 2.35
N VAL A 130 2.28 -13.92 1.60
CA VAL A 130 3.62 -13.31 1.66
C VAL A 130 3.59 -11.87 1.16
N MET A 131 2.91 -11.59 0.05
CA MET A 131 2.75 -10.23 -0.49
C MET A 131 2.04 -9.31 0.52
N LEU A 132 0.93 -9.76 1.13
CA LEU A 132 0.20 -8.99 2.14
C LEU A 132 1.05 -8.73 3.39
N SER A 133 1.81 -9.72 3.86
CA SER A 133 2.77 -9.54 4.95
C SER A 133 3.86 -8.52 4.60
N GLY A 134 4.34 -8.53 3.35
CA GLY A 134 5.32 -7.56 2.86
C GLY A 134 4.76 -6.13 2.83
N LEU A 135 3.48 -5.96 2.46
CA LEU A 135 2.78 -4.68 2.54
C LEU A 135 2.60 -4.24 4.01
N ALA A 136 2.21 -5.15 4.90
CA ALA A 136 2.08 -4.86 6.32
C ALA A 136 3.40 -4.38 6.95
N ALA A 137 4.52 -5.04 6.64
CA ALA A 137 5.86 -4.62 7.06
C ALA A 137 6.25 -3.23 6.53
N ARG A 138 5.63 -2.77 5.44
CA ARG A 138 5.78 -1.43 4.87
C ARG A 138 4.80 -0.41 5.45
N GLY A 139 4.04 -0.77 6.48
CA GLY A 139 3.12 0.12 7.18
C GLY A 139 1.74 0.25 6.54
N TRP A 140 1.36 -0.66 5.64
CA TRP A 140 -0.03 -0.84 5.25
C TRP A 140 -0.78 -1.52 6.40
N LYS A 141 -1.86 -0.91 6.88
CA LYS A 141 -2.64 -1.43 8.00
C LYS A 141 -3.89 -2.12 7.48
N GLU A 142 -4.23 -3.28 8.01
CA GLU A 142 -5.51 -3.91 7.72
C GLU A 142 -6.66 -2.95 8.07
N SER A 143 -7.59 -2.78 7.13
CA SER A 143 -8.76 -1.90 7.27
C SER A 143 -10.06 -2.68 7.38
N THR A 144 -10.13 -3.85 6.74
CA THR A 144 -11.22 -4.82 6.88
C THR A 144 -10.61 -6.19 7.13
N PRO A 145 -11.13 -6.98 8.09
CA PRO A 145 -10.68 -8.34 8.31
C PRO A 145 -10.73 -9.16 7.02
N PRO A 146 -9.76 -10.06 6.79
CA PRO A 146 -9.78 -10.91 5.62
C PRO A 146 -11.03 -11.79 5.59
N GLN A 147 -11.69 -11.86 4.45
CA GLN A 147 -12.90 -12.64 4.23
C GLN A 147 -12.62 -13.79 3.26
N GLU A 148 -13.29 -14.91 3.49
CA GLU A 148 -13.22 -16.08 2.63
C GLU A 148 -14.65 -16.61 2.40
N ALA A 149 -14.98 -16.94 1.16
CA ALA A 149 -16.30 -17.42 0.78
C ALA A 149 -16.18 -18.51 -0.30
N PRO A 150 -17.11 -19.47 -0.37
CA PRO A 150 -17.13 -20.44 -1.46
C PRO A 150 -17.49 -19.78 -2.80
N VAL A 151 -16.94 -20.30 -3.90
CA VAL A 151 -17.28 -19.94 -5.29
C VAL A 151 -17.74 -21.20 -6.01
N GLY A 152 -19.06 -21.36 -6.14
CA GLY A 152 -19.65 -22.61 -6.61
C GLY A 152 -19.28 -23.80 -5.71
N ASP A 153 -19.29 -25.00 -6.28
CA ASP A 153 -19.08 -26.23 -5.50
C ASP A 153 -17.60 -26.51 -5.18
N ASN A 154 -16.68 -26.00 -6.01
CA ASN A 154 -15.25 -26.37 -5.98
C ASN A 154 -14.31 -25.16 -6.05
N GLY A 155 -14.74 -24.00 -5.55
CA GLY A 155 -13.96 -22.78 -5.60
C GLY A 155 -13.98 -21.98 -4.30
N THR A 156 -13.04 -21.06 -4.17
CA THR A 156 -12.87 -20.16 -3.03
C THR A 156 -12.58 -18.74 -3.51
N TYR A 157 -13.22 -17.79 -2.83
CA TYR A 157 -12.98 -16.38 -2.94
C TYR A 157 -12.31 -15.91 -1.66
N PHE A 158 -11.20 -15.19 -1.79
CA PHE A 158 -10.56 -14.49 -0.68
C PHE A 158 -10.52 -12.99 -0.96
N MET A 159 -10.69 -12.21 0.09
CA MET A 159 -10.64 -10.76 0.07
C MET A 159 -9.93 -10.21 1.30
N ALA A 160 -9.10 -9.18 1.14
CA ALA A 160 -8.56 -8.40 2.26
C ALA A 160 -8.36 -6.94 1.85
N SER A 161 -8.52 -6.05 2.82
CA SER A 161 -8.34 -4.61 2.61
C SER A 161 -7.32 -4.02 3.57
N TYR A 162 -6.52 -3.09 3.05
CA TYR A 162 -5.50 -2.37 3.80
C TYR A 162 -5.59 -0.87 3.49
N ALA A 163 -5.06 -0.03 4.39
CA ALA A 163 -4.98 1.41 4.20
C ALA A 163 -3.59 1.95 4.57
N LYS A 164 -3.17 3.00 3.87
CA LYS A 164 -1.93 3.73 4.16
C LYS A 164 -2.00 5.15 3.60
N LYS A 165 -1.97 6.15 4.49
CA LYS A 165 -1.81 7.57 4.15
C LYS A 165 -2.73 8.06 3.00
N GLY A 166 -4.04 7.82 3.12
CA GLY A 166 -5.04 8.24 2.12
C GLY A 166 -5.15 7.33 0.90
N TRP A 167 -4.53 6.15 0.93
CA TRP A 167 -4.69 5.10 -0.07
C TRP A 167 -5.35 3.87 0.54
N HIS A 168 -6.30 3.30 -0.19
CA HIS A 168 -6.94 2.04 0.13
C HIS A 168 -6.45 0.96 -0.83
N LEU A 169 -6.00 -0.17 -0.29
CA LEU A 169 -5.57 -1.33 -1.05
C LEU A 169 -6.55 -2.48 -0.84
N TYR A 170 -7.00 -3.03 -1.94
CA TYR A 170 -7.86 -4.18 -2.03
C TYR A 170 -7.09 -5.35 -2.63
N ALA A 171 -7.12 -6.50 -1.98
CA ALA A 171 -6.54 -7.74 -2.47
C ALA A 171 -7.62 -8.81 -2.59
N ARG A 172 -7.65 -9.49 -3.74
CA ARG A 172 -8.53 -10.64 -3.98
C ARG A 172 -7.76 -11.83 -4.53
N HIS A 173 -8.24 -13.02 -4.21
CA HIS A 173 -7.83 -14.26 -4.86
C HIS A 173 -9.07 -15.09 -5.15
N VAL A 174 -9.25 -15.46 -6.42
CA VAL A 174 -10.33 -16.34 -6.88
C VAL A 174 -9.69 -17.63 -7.34
N ALA A 175 -10.05 -18.74 -6.72
CA ALA A 175 -9.64 -20.08 -7.13
C ALA A 175 -10.89 -20.90 -7.47
N ALA A 176 -10.94 -21.47 -8.66
CA ALA A 176 -12.00 -22.33 -9.19
C ALA A 176 -11.39 -23.21 -10.31
N PRO A 177 -12.07 -24.26 -10.80
CA PRO A 177 -11.48 -25.23 -11.74
C PRO A 177 -10.84 -24.65 -13.01
N VAL A 178 -11.25 -23.46 -13.44
CA VAL A 178 -10.74 -22.77 -14.64
C VAL A 178 -10.17 -21.38 -14.36
N ILE A 179 -10.10 -20.97 -13.09
CA ILE A 179 -9.64 -19.63 -12.69
C ILE A 179 -8.77 -19.78 -11.44
N ASP A 180 -7.50 -19.41 -11.53
CA ASP A 180 -6.67 -19.16 -10.35
C ASP A 180 -6.04 -17.78 -10.49
N GLN A 181 -6.62 -16.79 -9.82
CA GLN A 181 -6.29 -15.41 -10.08
C GLN A 181 -6.21 -14.56 -8.83
N MET A 182 -5.06 -13.89 -8.71
CA MET A 182 -4.81 -12.89 -7.70
C MET A 182 -4.84 -11.49 -8.32
N THR A 183 -5.53 -10.56 -7.66
CA THR A 183 -5.49 -9.14 -8.02
C THR A 183 -5.25 -8.31 -6.78
N VAL A 184 -4.37 -7.32 -6.87
CA VAL A 184 -4.20 -6.29 -5.85
C VAL A 184 -4.36 -4.94 -6.50
N MET A 185 -5.17 -4.07 -5.90
CA MET A 185 -5.46 -2.75 -6.43
C MET A 185 -5.41 -1.75 -5.28
N ALA A 186 -4.55 -0.75 -5.40
CA ALA A 186 -4.48 0.39 -4.52
C ALA A 186 -5.09 1.62 -5.22
N THR A 187 -5.95 2.32 -4.50
CA THR A 187 -6.72 3.48 -4.98
C THR A 187 -6.53 4.65 -4.01
N GLU A 188 -6.39 5.84 -4.55
CA GLU A 188 -6.33 7.07 -3.74
C GLU A 188 -7.74 7.47 -3.29
N GLU A 189 -7.94 7.59 -1.98
CA GLU A 189 -9.25 7.89 -1.38
C GLU A 189 -9.79 9.24 -1.86
N ALA A 190 -8.94 10.27 -1.93
CA ALA A 190 -9.34 11.61 -2.36
C ALA A 190 -9.79 11.65 -3.84
N CYS A 191 -9.32 10.71 -4.66
CA CYS A 191 -9.69 10.62 -6.07
C CYS A 191 -10.99 9.83 -6.25
N PHE A 192 -11.10 8.69 -5.56
CA PHE A 192 -12.29 7.84 -5.61
C PHE A 192 -13.49 8.40 -4.83
N GLY A 193 -13.23 9.28 -3.85
CA GLY A 193 -14.26 10.02 -3.13
C GLY A 193 -14.95 11.12 -3.95
N ARG A 194 -14.42 11.44 -5.15
CA ARG A 194 -15.01 12.42 -6.08
C ARG A 194 -15.85 11.77 -7.18
N LEU A 195 -15.87 10.44 -7.25
CA LEU A 195 -16.66 9.71 -8.23
C LEU A 195 -18.14 9.78 -7.88
N THR A 196 -18.98 10.01 -8.89
CA THR A 196 -20.43 9.86 -8.73
C THR A 196 -20.81 8.38 -8.60
N ASP A 197 -22.02 8.09 -8.14
CA ASP A 197 -22.49 6.70 -8.03
C ASP A 197 -22.57 6.03 -9.41
N GLU A 198 -22.93 6.78 -10.47
CA GLU A 198 -22.91 6.28 -11.84
C GLU A 198 -21.49 5.95 -12.31
N GLU A 199 -20.51 6.81 -11.99
CA GLU A 199 -19.11 6.55 -12.32
C GLU A 199 -18.57 5.35 -11.55
N ARG A 200 -18.95 5.20 -10.28
CA ARG A 200 -18.59 4.04 -9.45
C ARG A 200 -19.14 2.73 -10.02
N ALA A 201 -20.40 2.74 -10.46
CA ALA A 201 -21.02 1.58 -11.10
C ALA A 201 -20.35 1.17 -12.43
N LEU A 202 -19.61 2.06 -13.09
CA LEU A 202 -18.86 1.72 -14.31
C LEU A 202 -17.59 0.91 -14.06
N ILE A 203 -17.06 0.91 -12.83
CA ILE A 203 -15.79 0.26 -12.48
C ILE A 203 -15.93 -0.92 -11.52
N GLU A 204 -17.09 -1.07 -10.88
CA GLU A 204 -17.40 -2.18 -9.97
C GLU A 204 -18.04 -3.39 -10.67
N ASP A 205 -18.50 -3.23 -11.93
CA ASP A 205 -19.12 -4.26 -12.82
C ASP A 205 -18.13 -4.97 -13.77
#